data_AF-A0A651GUC4-F1
#
_entry.id   AF-A0A651GUC4-F1
#
_cell.length_a   1.000
_cell.length_b   1.000
_cell.length_c   1.000
_cell.angle_alpha   90.00
_cell.angle_beta   90.00
_cell.angle_gamma   90.00
#
_symmetry.space_group_name_H-M   'P 1'
#
loop_
_entity.id
_entity.type
_entity.pdbx_description
1 polymer ?
#
loop_
_entity_poly.entity_id
_entity_poly.type
_entity_poly.pdbx_seq_one_letter_code
_entity_poly.pdbx_strand_id
1 'polypeptide(L)' 'TRVERFDRDAFPTEAVYSHLDHVGLRLITCGGEFDRQPRSYRDNLVAFAALIGQGAGG' A
#
# COMPACT_ATOMS: atom_id res chain seq x y z
N THR A 1 -9.79 -8.02 -0.56
CA THR A 1 -8.88 -6.95 -0.09
C THR A 1 -7.69 -7.60 0.59
N ARG A 2 -6.50 -7.00 0.56
CA ARG A 2 -5.30 -7.55 1.22
C ARG A 2 -4.38 -6.43 1.71
N VAL A 3 -3.56 -6.71 2.72
CA VAL A 3 -2.51 -5.80 3.23
C VAL A 3 -1.19 -6.54 3.17
N GLU A 4 -0.18 -5.91 2.58
CA GLU A 4 1.16 -6.45 2.43
C GLU A 4 2.21 -5.49 3.01
N ARG A 5 3.35 -6.05 3.40
CA ARG A 5 4.49 -5.33 3.97
C ARG A 5 5.69 -5.53 3.07
N PHE A 6 6.39 -4.45 2.75
CA PHE A 6 7.59 -4.48 1.92
C PHE A 6 8.70 -3.68 2.59
N ASP A 7 9.92 -4.19 2.59
CA ASP A 7 11.09 -3.42 2.99
C ASP A 7 11.12 -2.10 2.21
N ARG A 8 11.54 -1.02 2.87
CA ARG A 8 11.61 0.31 2.27
C ARG A 8 12.44 0.34 0.99
N ASP A 9 13.50 -0.46 0.96
CA ASP A 9 14.46 -0.52 -0.16
C ASP A 9 14.05 -1.54 -1.24
N ALA A 10 13.04 -2.36 -0.98
CA ALA A 10 12.49 -3.35 -1.91
C ALA A 10 11.01 -3.06 -2.22
N PHE A 11 10.66 -1.78 -2.33
CA PHE A 11 9.29 -1.37 -2.59
C PHE A 11 8.80 -1.89 -3.95
N PRO A 12 7.64 -2.56 -4.02
CA PRO A 12 7.16 -3.22 -5.23
C PRO A 12 6.47 -2.22 -6.16
N THR A 13 7.25 -1.32 -6.74
CA THR A 13 6.78 -0.24 -7.63
C THR A 13 5.81 -0.73 -8.69
N GLU A 14 6.08 -1.87 -9.34
CA GLU A 14 5.21 -2.40 -10.38
C GLU A 14 3.85 -2.84 -9.83
N ALA A 15 3.81 -3.63 -8.74
CA ALA A 15 2.55 -4.05 -8.13
C ALA A 15 1.73 -2.87 -7.58
N VAL A 16 2.41 -1.77 -7.20
CA VAL A 16 1.78 -0.60 -6.56
C VAL A 16 1.37 0.50 -7.54
N TYR A 17 2.11 0.70 -8.63
CA TYR A 17 1.90 1.83 -9.53
C TYR A 17 1.48 1.42 -10.94
N SER A 18 1.52 0.14 -11.31
CA SER A 18 0.99 -0.30 -12.60
C SER A 18 -0.52 -0.05 -12.69
N HIS A 19 -1.00 0.13 -13.93
CA HIS A 19 -2.42 0.31 -14.19
C HIS A 19 -3.25 -0.84 -13.62
N LEU A 20 -4.44 -0.49 -13.14
CA LEU A 20 -5.47 -1.44 -12.80
C LEU A 20 -6.44 -1.56 -13.97
N ASP A 21 -6.86 -2.78 -14.28
CA ASP A 21 -7.93 -3.09 -15.23
C ASP A 21 -9.33 -2.92 -14.60
N HIS A 22 -9.40 -2.48 -13.34
CA HIS A 22 -10.60 -2.26 -12.55
C HIS A 22 -10.47 -1.03 -11.65
N VAL A 23 -11.59 -0.56 -11.09
CA VAL A 23 -11.58 0.50 -10.08
C VAL A 23 -11.02 -0.06 -8.78
N GLY A 24 -9.87 0.46 -8.36
CA GLY A 24 -9.21 0.03 -7.12
C GLY A 24 -8.46 1.16 -6.44
N LEU A 25 -8.12 0.91 -5.18
CA LEU A 25 -7.36 1.80 -4.31
C LEU A 25 -6.13 1.05 -3.78
N ARG A 26 -4.99 1.72 -3.81
CA ARG A 26 -3.76 1.27 -3.14
C ARG A 26 -3.36 2.36 -2.15
N LEU A 27 -3.47 2.07 -0.85
CA LEU A 27 -3.05 2.98 0.21
C LEU A 27 -1.66 2.56 0.71
N ILE A 28 -0.73 3.49 0.74
CA ILE A 28 0.67 3.24 1.14
C ILE A 28 0.95 4.04 2.41
N THR A 29 1.52 3.40 3.43
CA THR A 29 1.98 4.05 4.66
C THR A 29 3.32 3.50 5.12
N CYS A 30 4.07 4.29 5.90
CA CYS A 30 5.25 3.79 6.60
C CYS A 30 4.84 2.86 7.74
N GLY A 31 5.56 1.76 7.96
CA GLY A 31 5.28 0.84 9.05
C GLY A 31 6.44 -0.09 9.38
N GLY A 32 6.19 -1.03 10.30
CA GLY A 32 7.23 -1.94 10.79
C GLY A 32 8.02 -1.36 11.94
N GLU A 33 9.21 -1.91 12.15
CA GLU A 33 10.06 -1.44 13.22
C GLU A 33 10.59 -0.04 12.90
N PHE A 34 10.60 0.80 13.92
CA PHE A 34 11.22 2.12 13.83
C PHE A 34 12.72 1.99 14.08
N ASP A 35 13.51 2.30 13.07
CA ASP A 35 14.95 2.41 13.20
C ASP A 35 15.33 3.80 13.73
N ARG A 36 16.03 3.82 14.87
CA ARG A 36 16.42 5.04 15.56
C ARG A 36 17.64 5.73 14.95
N GLN A 37 18.46 5.03 14.16
CA GLN A 37 19.63 5.63 13.51
C GLN A 37 19.22 6.60 12.38
N PRO A 38 18.54 6.14 11.30
CA PRO A 38 17.97 7.02 10.27
C PRO A 38 16.67 7.70 10.74
N ARG A 39 16.15 7.37 11.94
CA ARG A 39 14.88 7.88 12.50
C ARG A 39 13.68 7.64 11.57
N SER A 40 13.56 6.42 11.06
CA SER A 40 12.51 6.06 10.12
C SER A 40 12.03 4.63 10.30
N TYR A 41 10.80 4.37 9.87
CA TYR A 41 10.27 3.03 9.73
C TYR A 41 10.97 2.27 8.59
N ARG A 42 11.18 0.97 8.79
CA ARG A 42 11.91 0.11 7.85
C ARG A 42 11.06 -0.41 6.69
N ASP A 43 9.73 -0.37 6.82
CA ASP A 43 8.84 -0.95 5.82
C ASP A 43 7.82 0.06 5.29
N ASN A 44 7.26 -0.27 4.15
CA ASN A 44 5.99 0.26 3.67
C ASN A 44 4.90 -0.80 3.85
N LEU A 45 3.76 -0.38 4.39
CA LEU A 45 2.52 -1.16 4.39
C LEU A 45 1.65 -0.70 3.23
N VAL A 46 1.17 -1.65 2.43
CA VAL A 46 0.31 -1.38 1.29
C VAL A 46 -1.01 -2.12 1.45
N ALA A 47 -2.12 -1.38 1.51
CA ALA A 47 -3.46 -1.94 1.47
C ALA A 47 -4.00 -1.89 0.03
N PHE A 48 -4.36 -3.06 -0.51
CA PHE A 48 -4.97 -3.22 -1.82
C PHE A 48 -6.48 -3.45 -1.68
N ALA A 49 -7.25 -2.58 -2.33
CA ALA A 49 -8.70 -2.67 -2.40
C ALA A 49 -9.19 -2.58 -3.84
N ALA A 50 -10.26 -3.32 -4.12
CA ALA A 50 -11.03 -3.22 -5.35
C ALA A 50 -12.44 -2.73 -4.99
N LEU A 51 -13.03 -1.95 -5.87
CA LEU A 51 -14.43 -1.57 -5.77
C LEU A 51 -15.31 -2.82 -5.89
N ILE A 52 -16.10 -3.12 -4.86
CA ILE A 52 -17.04 -4.25 -4.84
C ILE A 52 -18.50 -3.85 -5.11
N GLY A 53 -18.73 -2.56 -5.36
CA GLY A 53 -20.04 -1.97 -5.60
C GLY A 53 -19.99 -0.47 -5.34
N GLN A 54 -20.80 0.29 -6.06
CA GLN A 54 -21.04 1.69 -5.76
C GLN A 54 -22.11 1.73 -4.66
N GLY A 55 -21.73 2.05 -3.43
CA GLY A 55 -22.73 2.40 -2.42
C GLY A 55 -23.49 3.63 -2.92
N ALA A 56 -24.81 3.63 -2.82
CA ALA A 56 -25.64 4.78 -3.20
C ALA A 56 -25.20 6.00 -2.39
N GLY A 57 -24.31 6.80 -2.96
CA GLY A 57 -23.71 7.95 -2.33
C GLY A 57 -24.04 9.19 -3.16
N GLY A 58 -25.18 9.81 -2.84
CA GLY A 58 -25.56 11.18 -3.21
C GLY A 58 -25.98 11.39 -4.64
#